data_AF-A0A6L3VYB4-F1
#
_entry.id   AF-A0A6L3VYB4-F1
#
_cell.length_a   1.000
_cell.length_b   1.000
_cell.length_c   1.000
_cell.angle_alpha   90.00
_cell.angle_beta   90.00
_cell.angle_gamma   90.00
#
_symmetry.space_group_name_H-M   'P 1'
#
loop_
_entity.id
_entity.type
_entity.pdbx_description
1 polymer ?
#
loop_
_entity_poly.entity_id
_entity_poly.type
_entity_poly.pdbx_seq_one_letter_code
_entity_poly.pdbx_strand_id
1 'polypeptide(L)'
;MSTADESTDLPPLPRPVWEPIDALHAALRRRTPVMAAAIVRELISGANGAEEARCLVVTYRGQGPWRIAPDPVAEVFRWLDGPRGGMPLGLLDGIDACVEGVAEVMAVTPSPPPPTRNAPDGA
;
A
#
# COMPACT_ATOMS: atom_id res chain seq x y z
N MET A 1 8.31 -56.94 -0.94
CA MET A 1 7.13 -56.10 -0.68
C MET A 1 7.64 -54.85 0.01
N SER A 2 7.88 -53.78 -0.74
CA SER A 2 8.39 -52.50 -0.20
C SER A 2 7.30 -51.45 -0.32
N THR A 3 7.01 -50.85 0.82
CA THR A 3 6.00 -49.83 1.06
C THR A 3 6.39 -48.47 0.46
N ALA A 4 5.42 -47.88 -0.23
CA ALA A 4 5.14 -46.47 -0.48
C ALA A 4 6.23 -45.43 -0.11
N ASP A 5 6.67 -44.67 -1.11
CA ASP A 5 7.00 -43.25 -0.99
C ASP A 5 6.31 -42.52 -2.16
N GLU A 6 5.01 -42.28 -2.01
CA GLU A 6 4.27 -41.37 -2.89
C GLU A 6 4.25 -40.02 -2.18
N SER A 7 5.41 -39.36 -2.18
CA SER A 7 5.51 -37.93 -1.83
C SER A 7 4.61 -37.18 -2.80
N THR A 8 3.39 -36.86 -2.35
CA THR A 8 2.43 -36.08 -3.11
C THR A 8 3.03 -34.71 -3.38
N ASP A 9 3.47 -34.52 -4.63
CA ASP A 9 3.80 -33.23 -5.24
C ASP A 9 2.52 -32.39 -5.31
N LEU A 10 2.06 -31.90 -4.15
CA LEU A 10 0.98 -30.92 -4.10
C LEU A 10 1.55 -29.62 -4.65
N PRO A 11 0.95 -29.02 -5.69
CA PRO A 11 1.35 -27.70 -6.13
C PRO A 11 1.25 -26.75 -4.93
N PRO A 12 2.22 -25.81 -4.77
CA PRO A 12 2.17 -24.86 -3.68
C PRO A 12 0.80 -24.18 -3.70
N LEU A 13 0.09 -24.24 -2.57
CA LEU A 13 -1.18 -23.53 -2.43
C LEU A 13 -0.96 -22.07 -2.87
N PRO A 14 -1.87 -21.47 -3.65
CA PRO A 14 -1.75 -20.06 -3.98
C PRO A 14 -1.65 -19.30 -2.67
N ARG A 15 -0.51 -18.64 -2.44
CA ARG A 15 -0.33 -17.84 -1.23
C ARG A 15 -1.49 -16.85 -1.19
N PRO A 16 -2.15 -16.66 -0.04
CA PRO A 16 -3.20 -15.66 0.05
C PRO A 16 -2.61 -14.32 -0.40
N VAL A 17 -3.20 -13.74 -1.45
CA VAL A 17 -2.80 -12.48 -2.13
C VAL A 17 -2.76 -11.27 -1.18
N TRP A 18 -3.14 -11.48 0.08
CA TRP A 18 -3.25 -10.53 1.16
C TRP A 18 -1.98 -10.40 2.03
N GLU A 19 -1.05 -11.36 2.01
CA GLU A 19 0.24 -11.22 2.72
C GLU A 19 1.08 -9.99 2.32
N PRO A 20 1.17 -9.58 1.03
CA PRO A 20 2.09 -8.51 0.66
C PRO A 20 1.71 -7.17 1.30
N ILE A 21 0.42 -6.85 1.44
CA ILE A 21 0.01 -5.58 2.05
C ILE A 21 0.28 -5.54 3.56
N ASP A 22 0.11 -6.68 4.24
CA ASP A 22 0.45 -6.83 5.66
C ASP A 22 1.97 -6.72 5.87
N ALA A 23 2.76 -7.35 4.99
CA ALA A 23 4.21 -7.26 5.01
C ALA A 23 4.71 -5.82 4.80
N LEU A 24 4.14 -5.10 3.83
CA LEU A 24 4.46 -3.69 3.58
C LEU A 24 4.09 -2.81 4.78
N HIS A 25 2.90 -3.01 5.38
CA HIS A 25 2.48 -2.29 6.58
C HIS A 25 3.43 -2.51 7.75
N ALA A 26 3.79 -3.77 8.03
CA ALA A 26 4.71 -4.12 9.10
C ALA A 26 6.11 -3.51 8.86
N ALA A 27 6.60 -3.57 7.63
CA ALA A 27 7.90 -3.01 7.26
C ALA A 27 7.92 -1.47 7.41
N LEU A 28 6.85 -0.78 6.98
CA LEU A 28 6.69 0.67 7.19
C LEU A 28 6.67 1.02 8.67
N ARG A 29 5.86 0.31 9.47
CA ARG A 29 5.80 0.56 10.92
C ARG A 29 7.15 0.38 11.61
N ARG A 30 7.97 -0.57 11.14
CA ARG A 30 9.32 -0.81 11.67
C ARG A 30 10.33 0.25 11.24
N ARG A 31 10.32 0.67 9.96
CA ARG A 31 11.38 1.53 9.38
C ARG A 31 11.04 3.02 9.43
N THR A 32 9.77 3.38 9.38
CA THR A 32 9.28 4.77 9.38
C THR A 32 8.19 4.96 10.44
N PRO A 33 8.47 4.76 11.74
CA PRO A 33 7.45 4.78 12.80
C PRO A 33 6.74 6.14 12.98
N VAL A 34 7.34 7.22 12.48
CA VAL A 34 6.75 8.57 12.46
C VAL A 34 5.65 8.72 11.40
N MET A 35 5.55 7.80 10.44
CA MET A 35 4.50 7.77 9.44
C MET A 35 3.30 7.01 10.00
N ALA A 36 2.12 7.62 9.94
CA ALA A 36 0.89 6.93 10.26
C ALA A 36 0.55 5.98 9.11
N ALA A 37 0.39 4.69 9.42
CA ALA A 37 0.09 3.64 8.47
C ALA A 37 -0.99 2.72 9.02
N ALA A 38 -2.04 2.48 8.23
CA ALA A 38 -3.18 1.64 8.58
C ALA A 38 -3.62 0.80 7.38
N ILE A 39 -4.13 -0.41 7.64
CA ILE A 39 -4.76 -1.22 6.61
C ILE A 39 -6.27 -1.04 6.71
N VAL A 40 -6.90 -0.71 5.59
CA VAL A 40 -8.36 -0.58 5.45
C VAL A 40 -8.86 -1.56 4.39
N ARG A 41 -10.13 -1.92 4.47
CA ARG A 41 -10.83 -2.65 3.41
C ARG A 41 -11.71 -1.66 2.69
N GLU A 42 -11.52 -1.53 1.39
CA GLU A 42 -12.30 -0.62 0.56
C GLU A 42 -12.69 -1.29 -0.74
N LEU A 43 -13.85 -0.87 -1.25
CA LEU A 43 -14.28 -1.23 -2.59
C LEU A 43 -13.46 -0.40 -3.59
N ILE A 44 -12.62 -1.06 -4.38
CA ILE A 44 -11.80 -0.43 -5.41
C ILE A 44 -12.39 -0.80 -6.77
N SER A 45 -12.54 0.19 -7.66
CA SER A 45 -12.95 -0.09 -9.04
C SER A 45 -11.83 -0.83 -9.78
N GLY A 46 -12.04 -2.12 -10.04
CA GLY A 46 -11.19 -2.96 -10.89
C GLY A 46 -11.80 -3.14 -12.29
N ALA A 47 -11.06 -3.87 -13.14
CA ALA A 47 -11.48 -4.16 -14.51
C ALA A 47 -12.80 -4.95 -14.61
N ASN A 48 -13.14 -5.71 -13.56
CA ASN A 48 -14.34 -6.55 -13.49
C ASN A 48 -15.47 -5.92 -12.65
N GLY A 49 -15.37 -4.64 -12.32
CA GLY A 49 -16.27 -3.96 -11.40
C GLY A 49 -15.60 -3.63 -10.07
N ALA A 50 -16.40 -3.23 -9.08
CA ALA A 50 -15.89 -2.84 -7.79
C ALA A 50 -15.59 -4.07 -6.93
N GLU A 51 -14.33 -4.23 -6.52
CA GLU A 51 -13.84 -5.36 -5.75
C GLU A 51 -13.38 -4.88 -4.37
N GLU A 52 -13.73 -5.62 -3.32
CA GLU A 52 -13.23 -5.33 -1.97
C GLU A 52 -11.74 -5.72 -1.89
N ALA A 53 -10.87 -4.75 -1.69
CA ALA A 53 -9.46 -4.98 -1.54
C ALA A 53 -8.89 -4.27 -0.31
N ARG A 54 -7.79 -4.81 0.19
CA ARG A 54 -7.08 -4.29 1.36
C ARG A 54 -6.08 -3.26 0.88
N CYS A 55 -6.28 -2.03 1.31
CA CYS A 55 -5.43 -0.90 0.99
C CYS A 55 -4.62 -0.54 2.22
N LEU A 56 -3.36 -0.19 2.00
CA LEU A 56 -2.55 0.52 2.96
C LEU A 56 -2.81 2.03 2.80
N VAL A 57 -3.22 2.67 3.88
CA VAL A 57 -3.35 4.12 4.00
C VAL A 57 -2.13 4.66 4.72
N VAL A 58 -1.46 5.64 4.11
CA VAL A 58 -0.30 6.33 4.69
C VAL A 58 -0.54 7.82 4.86
N THR A 59 -0.02 8.38 5.94
CA THR A 59 -0.08 9.82 6.25
C THR A 59 1.20 10.25 6.96
N TYR A 60 1.76 11.39 6.56
CA TYR A 60 3.00 11.91 7.15
C TYR A 60 3.05 13.44 7.07
N ARG A 61 3.30 14.13 8.19
CA ARG A 61 3.45 15.60 8.25
C ARG A 61 2.37 16.39 7.48
N GLY A 62 1.10 15.98 7.60
CA GLY A 62 -0.02 16.62 6.90
C GLY A 62 -0.20 16.22 5.43
N GLN A 63 0.64 15.31 4.92
CA GLN A 63 0.46 14.65 3.62
C GLN A 63 -0.41 13.41 3.76
N GLY A 64 -1.25 13.18 2.76
CA GLY A 64 -2.22 12.09 2.74
C GLY A 64 -3.60 12.49 3.28
N PRO A 65 -4.48 11.52 3.55
CA PRO A 65 -4.25 10.08 3.43
C PRO A 65 -4.06 9.65 1.97
N TRP A 66 -3.01 8.89 1.69
CA TRP A 66 -2.84 8.25 0.38
C TRP A 66 -2.92 6.74 0.49
N ARG A 67 -3.47 6.13 -0.55
CA ARG A 67 -3.80 4.71 -0.58
C ARG A 67 -2.90 3.96 -1.55
N ILE A 68 -2.49 2.78 -1.10
CA ILE A 68 -1.69 1.83 -1.84
C ILE A 68 -2.41 0.49 -1.81
N ALA A 69 -2.55 -0.16 -2.95
CA ALA A 69 -3.12 -1.50 -3.04
C ALA A 69 -2.22 -2.41 -3.89
N PRO A 70 -2.24 -3.72 -3.62
CA PRO A 70 -1.61 -4.68 -4.51
C PRO A 70 -2.40 -4.78 -5.83
N ASP A 71 -1.68 -4.82 -6.94
CA ASP A 71 -2.16 -5.15 -8.28
C ASP A 71 -1.62 -6.55 -8.64
N PRO A 72 -2.39 -7.62 -8.39
CA PRO A 72 -1.92 -8.98 -8.60
C PRO A 72 -1.72 -9.33 -10.06
N VAL A 73 -2.33 -8.58 -10.99
CA VAL A 73 -2.18 -8.81 -12.44
C VAL A 73 -0.80 -8.33 -12.90
N ALA A 74 -0.36 -7.18 -12.39
CA ALA A 74 0.95 -6.61 -12.70
C ALA A 74 2.05 -7.00 -11.69
N GLU A 75 1.71 -7.78 -10.66
CA GLU A 75 2.59 -8.19 -9.55
C GLU A 75 3.32 -7.01 -8.87
N VAL A 76 2.63 -5.87 -8.74
CA VAL A 76 3.17 -4.65 -8.11
C VAL A 76 2.23 -4.09 -7.04
N PHE A 77 2.76 -3.32 -6.11
CA PHE A 77 1.97 -2.33 -5.38
C PHE A 77 1.74 -1.11 -6.27
N ARG A 78 0.55 -0.52 -6.18
CA ARG A 78 0.19 0.68 -6.93
C ARG A 78 -0.39 1.73 -5.99
N TRP A 79 -0.04 2.99 -6.24
CA TRP A 79 -0.74 4.12 -5.63
C TRP A 79 -2.14 4.23 -6.22
N LEU A 80 -3.17 4.23 -5.39
CA LEU A 80 -4.55 4.47 -5.84
C LEU A 80 -4.84 5.96 -5.98
N ASP A 81 -4.17 6.80 -5.19
CA ASP A 81 -4.34 8.25 -5.20
C ASP A 81 -3.06 8.98 -4.75
N GLY A 82 -3.19 10.29 -4.56
CA GLY A 82 -2.07 11.18 -4.26
C GLY A 82 -1.28 11.58 -5.52
N PRO A 83 -0.09 12.19 -5.34
CA PRO A 83 0.70 12.75 -6.44
C PRO A 83 1.22 11.70 -7.42
N ARG A 84 1.21 10.42 -7.04
CA ARG A 84 1.59 9.28 -7.90
C ARG A 84 0.42 8.33 -8.17
N GLY A 85 -0.83 8.76 -7.99
CA GLY A 85 -2.02 7.94 -8.25
C GLY A 85 -1.99 7.27 -9.63
N GLY A 86 -2.22 5.96 -9.66
CA GLY A 86 -2.14 5.12 -10.85
C GLY A 86 -0.75 4.55 -11.15
N MET A 87 0.31 5.06 -10.52
CA MET A 87 1.69 4.62 -10.78
C MET A 87 2.08 3.41 -9.92
N PRO A 88 2.89 2.48 -10.46
CA PRO A 88 3.49 1.42 -9.67
C PRO A 88 4.45 1.99 -8.63
N LEU A 89 4.37 1.47 -7.41
CA LEU A 89 5.30 1.75 -6.32
C LEU A 89 6.52 0.82 -6.40
N GLY A 90 6.29 -0.46 -6.70
CA GLY A 90 7.32 -1.50 -6.74
C GLY A 90 6.69 -2.90 -6.72
N LEU A 91 7.50 -3.94 -6.87
CA LEU A 91 7.05 -5.33 -6.92
C LEU A 91 6.46 -5.80 -5.59
N LEU A 92 5.51 -6.75 -5.63
CA LEU A 92 4.86 -7.30 -4.43
C LEU A 92 5.82 -8.04 -3.48
N ASP A 93 6.90 -8.61 -4.00
CA ASP A 93 7.97 -9.27 -3.24
C ASP A 93 9.08 -8.30 -2.80
N GLY A 94 9.21 -7.15 -3.47
CA GLY A 94 10.17 -6.08 -3.20
C GLY A 94 9.77 -5.13 -2.08
N ILE A 95 9.38 -5.66 -0.91
CA ILE A 95 8.82 -4.88 0.21
C ILE A 95 9.74 -3.73 0.65
N ASP A 96 11.04 -3.99 0.76
CA ASP A 96 12.00 -2.99 1.24
C ASP A 96 12.11 -1.79 0.29
N ALA A 97 12.16 -2.04 -1.02
CA ALA A 97 12.16 -0.98 -2.03
C ALA A 97 10.84 -0.19 -2.02
N CYS A 98 9.70 -0.87 -1.77
CA CYS A 98 8.40 -0.22 -1.65
C CYS A 98 8.34 0.70 -0.43
N VAL A 99 8.92 0.31 0.72
CA VAL A 99 9.01 1.16 1.91
C VAL A 99 9.80 2.44 1.61
N GLU A 100 10.94 2.31 0.92
CA GLU A 100 11.77 3.45 0.53
C GLU A 100 11.02 4.38 -0.43
N GLY A 101 10.35 3.82 -1.44
CA GLY A 101 9.52 4.59 -2.38
C GLY A 101 8.38 5.33 -1.69
N VAL A 102 7.73 4.72 -0.70
CA VAL A 102 6.71 5.40 0.13
C VAL A 102 7.33 6.55 0.91
N ALA A 103 8.45 6.30 1.59
CA ALA A 103 9.13 7.33 2.37
C ALA A 103 9.56 8.53 1.51
N GLU A 104 10.11 8.27 0.33
CA GLU A 104 10.52 9.30 -0.63
C GLU A 104 9.32 10.17 -1.07
N VAL A 105 8.23 9.54 -1.54
CA VAL A 105 7.05 10.26 -2.03
C VAL A 105 6.41 11.09 -0.91
N MET A 106 6.31 10.52 0.30
CA MET A 106 5.75 11.22 1.46
C MET A 106 6.66 12.36 1.96
N ALA A 107 7.98 12.26 1.80
CA ALA A 107 8.94 13.27 2.25
C ALA A 107 9.13 14.44 1.26
N VAL A 108 8.99 14.17 -0.04
CA VAL A 108 9.21 15.18 -1.10
C VAL A 108 7.97 16.04 -1.34
N THR A 109 6.78 15.56 -0.98
CA THR A 109 5.55 16.31 -1.26
C THR A 109 5.43 17.51 -0.30
N PRO A 110 5.39 18.76 -0.81
CA PRO A 110 5.31 19.94 0.03
C PRO A 110 3.99 19.96 0.78
N SER A 111 4.04 20.13 2.11
CA SER A 111 2.84 20.28 2.96
C SER A 111 1.91 21.29 2.30
N PRO A 112 0.60 20.99 2.13
CA PRO A 112 -0.32 22.04 1.73
C PRO A 112 -0.19 23.19 2.73
N PRO A 113 -0.17 24.46 2.27
CA PRO A 113 -0.11 25.59 3.18
C PRO A 113 -1.25 25.46 4.20
N PRO A 114 -1.03 25.82 5.48
CA PRO A 114 -2.10 25.81 6.45
C PRO A 114 -3.27 26.61 5.89
N PRO A 115 -4.52 26.18 6.10
CA PRO A 115 -5.67 26.94 5.62
C PRO A 115 -5.51 28.37 6.11
N THR A 116 -5.44 29.32 5.18
CA THR A 116 -5.44 30.75 5.51
C THR A 116 -6.68 30.97 6.34
N ARG A 117 -6.49 31.10 7.66
CA ARG A 117 -7.53 31.54 8.57
C ARG A 117 -7.96 32.88 8.01
N ASN A 118 -9.12 32.91 7.34
CA ASN A 118 -9.76 34.15 6.93
C ASN A 118 -9.70 35.06 8.15
N ALA A 119 -8.85 36.08 8.10
CA ALA A 119 -8.91 37.14 9.07
C ALA A 119 -10.35 37.67 9.00
N PRO A 120 -11.05 37.85 10.12
CA PRO A 120 -12.30 38.59 10.07
C PRO A 120 -11.94 39.98 9.54
N ASP A 121 -12.36 40.25 8.30
CA ASP A 121 -12.41 41.61 7.78
C ASP A 121 -13.26 42.39 8.77
N GLY A 122 -12.62 43.35 9.43
CA GLY A 122 -13.32 44.26 10.31
C GLY A 122 -14.26 45.12 9.48
N ALA A 123 -15.53 45.10 9.85
CA ALA A 123 -16.47 46.20 9.64
C ALA A 123 -17.55 46.13 10.71
#